data_AF-A0A9N9K613-F1
#
_entry.id   AF-A0A9N9K613-F1
#
_cell.length_a   1.000
_cell.length_b   1.000
_cell.length_c   1.000
_cell.angle_alpha   90.00
_cell.angle_beta   90.00
_cell.angle_gamma   90.00
#
_symmetry.space_group_name_H-M   'P 1'
#
loop_
_entity.id
_entity.type
_entity.pdbx_description
1 polymer ?
#
loop_
_entity_poly.entity_id
_entity_poly.type
_entity_poly.pdbx_seq_one_letter_code
_entity_poly.pdbx_strand_id
1 'polypeptide(L)'
;EASAKVHPDSEEVMKKLFTWLLYVDANALYTGLMMESMPTGGHRWTTPEETPVLFDKITKCKISDDAFKSYILEVDLDYSYKLHKAHSSYPLAPENIEISKEEMSKYEQEIIKDLKYYTKTKKLVPNLNNKK
;
A
#
# COMPACT_ATOMS: atom_id res chain seq x y z
N GLU A 1 9.98 -44.68 -21.58
CA GLU A 1 9.21 -43.92 -20.57
C GLU A 1 9.87 -44.10 -19.21
N ALA A 2 10.57 -43.08 -18.71
CA ALA A 2 11.15 -43.11 -17.36
C ALA A 2 10.30 -42.19 -16.48
N SER A 3 9.36 -42.80 -15.76
CA SER A 3 8.55 -42.13 -14.75
C SER A 3 9.41 -41.88 -13.51
N ALA A 4 9.89 -40.65 -13.33
CA ALA A 4 10.48 -40.23 -12.06
C ALA A 4 9.35 -40.17 -11.01
N LYS A 5 9.29 -41.17 -10.13
CA LYS A 5 8.42 -41.14 -8.95
C LYS A 5 8.96 -40.08 -8.00
N VAL A 6 8.24 -38.98 -7.88
CA VAL A 6 8.48 -37.93 -6.89
C VAL A 6 8.19 -38.53 -5.51
N HIS A 7 9.20 -38.63 -4.65
CA HIS A 7 9.06 -39.13 -3.27
C HIS A 7 8.19 -38.13 -2.48
N PRO A 8 7.19 -38.57 -1.68
CA PRO A 8 6.26 -37.67 -0.99
C PRO A 8 6.95 -36.63 -0.07
N ASP A 9 8.15 -36.94 0.42
CA ASP A 9 8.95 -36.01 1.24
C ASP A 9 9.50 -34.81 0.45
N SER A 10 9.52 -34.86 -0.89
CA SER A 10 10.09 -33.78 -1.71
C SER A 10 9.19 -32.54 -1.77
N GLU A 11 7.87 -32.67 -1.63
CA GLU A 11 6.98 -31.50 -1.51
C GLU A 11 7.12 -30.80 -0.15
N GLU A 12 7.31 -31.58 0.93
CA GLU A 12 7.43 -31.05 2.30
C GLU A 12 8.81 -30.42 2.55
N VAL A 13 9.85 -30.97 1.93
CA VAL A 13 11.20 -30.37 1.88
C VAL A 13 11.21 -29.11 1.01
N MET A 14 10.47 -29.08 -0.11
CA MET A 14 10.36 -27.88 -0.97
C MET A 14 9.63 -26.71 -0.28
N LYS A 15 8.67 -27.00 0.62
CA LYS A 15 8.00 -25.99 1.45
C LYS A 15 8.93 -25.30 2.45
N LYS A 16 10.07 -25.93 2.77
CA LYS A 16 11.05 -25.49 3.76
C LYS A 16 12.28 -24.81 3.13
N LEU A 17 12.22 -24.42 1.86
CA LEU A 17 13.36 -23.85 1.14
C LEU A 17 13.24 -22.33 0.98
N PHE A 18 14.27 -21.64 1.47
CA PHE A 18 14.60 -20.21 1.41
C PHE A 18 13.94 -19.26 2.42
N THR A 19 14.22 -19.43 3.72
CA THR A 19 14.11 -18.34 4.70
C THR A 19 15.36 -17.45 4.69
N TRP A 20 15.54 -16.66 3.64
CA TRP A 20 16.54 -15.58 3.62
C TRP A 20 15.79 -14.26 3.54
N LEU A 21 16.00 -13.38 4.53
CA LEU A 21 15.44 -12.05 4.52
C LEU A 21 16.35 -11.15 3.68
N LEU A 22 15.87 -10.74 2.51
CA LEU A 22 16.55 -9.73 1.71
C LEU A 22 16.28 -8.35 2.34
N TYR A 23 17.33 -7.69 2.80
CA TYR A 23 17.27 -6.31 3.24
C TYR A 23 17.80 -5.39 2.14
N VAL A 24 16.93 -4.58 1.56
CA VAL A 24 17.28 -3.55 0.58
C VAL A 24 17.02 -2.19 1.20
N ASP A 25 18.00 -1.30 1.11
CA ASP A 25 17.87 0.10 1.51
C ASP A 25 18.22 0.99 0.32
N ALA A 26 17.41 2.02 0.09
CA ALA A 26 17.61 2.97 -0.98
C ALA A 26 18.53 4.11 -0.49
N ASN A 27 19.75 4.15 -1.01
CA ASN A 27 20.69 5.24 -0.74
C ASN A 27 20.09 6.58 -1.16
N ALA A 28 19.90 7.49 -0.20
CA ALA A 28 19.38 8.84 -0.43
C ALA A 28 18.01 8.91 -1.12
N LEU A 29 17.04 8.07 -0.70
CA LEU A 29 15.69 7.99 -1.28
C LEU A 29 15.05 9.37 -1.57
N TYR A 30 14.98 10.26 -0.56
CA TYR A 30 14.36 11.58 -0.74
C TYR A 30 15.11 12.46 -1.74
N THR A 31 16.43 12.48 -1.69
CA THR A 31 17.24 13.27 -2.63
C THR A 31 17.11 12.72 -4.04
N GLY A 32 17.04 11.40 -4.21
CA GLY A 32 16.75 10.76 -5.49
C GLY A 32 15.38 11.20 -6.04
N LEU A 33 14.33 11.13 -5.22
CA LEU A 33 13.00 11.60 -5.62
C LEU A 33 12.95 13.11 -5.92
N MET A 34 13.80 13.91 -5.27
CA MET A 34 13.89 15.35 -5.55
C MET A 34 14.51 15.68 -6.91
N MET A 35 15.18 14.72 -7.56
CA MET A 35 15.71 14.89 -8.92
C MET A 35 14.65 14.59 -10.00
N GLU A 36 13.51 14.00 -9.62
CA GLU A 36 12.41 13.69 -10.52
C GLU A 36 11.52 14.92 -10.79
N SER A 37 10.68 14.82 -11.82
CA SER A 37 9.70 15.87 -12.15
C SER A 37 8.71 16.07 -10.99
N MET A 38 8.62 17.29 -10.46
CA MET A 38 7.74 17.64 -9.35
C MET A 38 6.93 18.91 -9.62
N PRO A 39 5.68 18.99 -9.14
CA PRO A 39 4.91 20.23 -9.21
C PRO A 39 5.52 21.32 -8.32
N THR A 40 5.87 22.46 -8.90
CA THR A 40 6.47 23.60 -8.19
C THR A 40 5.53 24.80 -8.01
N GLY A 41 4.40 24.84 -8.74
CA GLY A 41 3.41 25.91 -8.61
C GLY A 41 2.31 25.87 -9.67
N GLY A 42 1.50 26.93 -9.72
CA GLY A 42 0.42 27.08 -10.71
C GLY A 42 -0.81 26.19 -10.44
N HIS A 43 -1.04 25.81 -9.18
CA HIS A 43 -2.16 24.97 -8.80
C HIS A 43 -3.50 25.67 -9.11
N ARG A 44 -4.37 24.98 -9.84
CA ARG A 44 -5.76 25.38 -10.07
C ARG A 44 -6.66 24.17 -10.13
N TRP A 45 -7.93 24.37 -9.83
CA TRP A 45 -8.97 23.39 -10.14
C TRP A 45 -9.13 23.24 -11.66
N THR A 46 -9.48 22.03 -12.09
CA THR A 46 -9.81 21.75 -13.50
C THR A 46 -11.20 22.31 -13.83
N THR A 47 -11.44 22.67 -15.08
CA THR A 47 -12.78 23.09 -15.50
C THR A 47 -13.66 21.86 -15.78
N PRO A 48 -14.99 21.97 -15.67
CA PRO A 48 -15.91 20.85 -15.92
C PRO A 48 -15.74 20.19 -17.30
N GLU A 49 -15.25 20.94 -18.30
CA GLU A 49 -14.98 20.43 -19.65
C GLU A 49 -13.66 19.64 -19.73
N GLU A 50 -12.65 20.02 -18.94
CA GLU A 50 -11.36 19.35 -18.87
C GLU A 50 -11.43 18.04 -18.08
N THR A 51 -12.23 18.02 -17.01
CA THR A 51 -12.26 16.92 -16.03
C THR A 51 -12.50 15.54 -16.65
N PRO A 52 -13.51 15.31 -17.52
CA PRO A 52 -13.79 13.97 -18.04
C PRO A 52 -12.66 13.41 -18.90
N VAL A 53 -12.04 14.26 -19.72
CA VAL A 53 -10.92 13.88 -20.60
C VAL A 53 -9.67 13.56 -19.79
N LEU A 54 -9.41 14.35 -18.74
CA LEU A 54 -8.29 14.12 -17.84
C LEU A 54 -8.49 12.85 -17.01
N PHE A 55 -9.69 12.64 -16.48
CA PHE A 55 -10.01 11.46 -15.69
C PHE A 55 -9.78 10.18 -16.50
N ASP A 56 -10.25 10.11 -17.75
CA ASP A 56 -10.01 8.95 -18.64
C ASP A 56 -8.51 8.69 -18.88
N LYS A 57 -7.71 9.74 -19.07
CA LYS A 57 -6.27 9.63 -19.25
C LYS A 57 -5.57 9.11 -17.99
N ILE A 58 -5.99 9.59 -16.82
CA ILE A 58 -5.43 9.19 -15.52
C ILE A 58 -5.77 7.74 -15.23
N THR A 59 -7.05 7.33 -15.35
CA THR A 59 -7.48 5.95 -15.05
C THR A 59 -6.83 4.94 -16.00
N LYS A 60 -6.45 5.35 -17.21
CA LYS A 60 -5.72 4.50 -18.18
C LYS A 60 -4.20 4.62 -18.08
N CYS A 61 -3.67 5.32 -17.07
CA CYS A 61 -2.24 5.56 -16.87
C CYS A 61 -1.53 6.11 -18.13
N LYS A 62 -2.15 7.08 -18.81
CA LYS A 62 -1.65 7.67 -20.07
C LYS A 62 -0.88 8.98 -19.90
N ILE A 63 -0.52 9.32 -18.67
CA ILE A 63 0.26 10.52 -18.36
C ILE A 63 1.69 10.06 -18.12
N SER A 64 2.64 10.72 -18.77
CA SER A 64 4.06 10.42 -18.62
C SER A 64 4.58 10.95 -17.29
N ASP A 65 5.56 10.29 -16.68
CA ASP A 65 6.17 10.71 -15.41
C ASP A 65 6.91 12.06 -15.54
N ASP A 66 7.41 12.36 -16.74
CA ASP A 66 8.07 13.62 -17.13
C ASP A 66 7.10 14.64 -17.75
N ALA A 67 5.79 14.45 -17.61
CA ALA A 67 4.79 15.37 -18.17
C ALA A 67 4.94 16.78 -17.58
N PHE A 68 4.74 17.78 -18.43
CA PHE A 68 4.79 19.20 -18.03
C PHE A 68 3.70 19.59 -17.01
N LYS A 69 2.59 18.84 -16.95
CA LYS A 69 1.49 19.06 -16.01
C LYS A 69 1.28 17.81 -15.17
N SER A 70 1.22 17.99 -13.87
CA SER A 70 0.80 16.95 -12.92
C SER A 70 -0.63 17.23 -12.42
N TYR A 71 -1.23 16.21 -11.81
CA TYR A 71 -2.61 16.24 -11.35
C TYR A 71 -2.70 15.68 -9.94
N ILE A 72 -3.47 16.34 -9.08
CA ILE A 72 -3.84 15.85 -7.75
C ILE A 72 -5.31 15.43 -7.86
N LEU A 73 -5.61 14.23 -7.37
CA LEU A 73 -6.94 13.63 -7.44
C LEU A 73 -7.57 13.63 -6.05
N GLU A 74 -8.75 14.23 -5.96
CA GLU A 74 -9.68 14.03 -4.86
C GLU A 74 -10.77 13.09 -5.37
N VAL A 75 -10.82 11.88 -4.80
CA VAL A 75 -11.66 10.78 -5.31
C VAL A 75 -12.22 9.95 -4.15
N ASP A 76 -13.44 9.45 -4.33
CA ASP A 76 -13.98 8.36 -3.52
C ASP A 76 -13.42 7.03 -4.05
N LEU A 77 -12.94 6.16 -3.16
CA LEU A 77 -12.23 4.93 -3.54
C LEU A 77 -12.88 3.68 -2.97
N ASP A 78 -13.48 2.85 -3.80
CA ASP A 78 -13.90 1.52 -3.38
C ASP A 78 -12.72 0.52 -3.36
N TYR A 79 -12.52 -0.15 -2.22
CA TYR A 79 -11.51 -1.18 -2.03
C TYR A 79 -12.13 -2.58 -2.19
N SER A 80 -12.15 -3.09 -3.42
CA SER A 80 -12.77 -4.38 -3.72
C SER A 80 -12.09 -5.56 -3.01
N TYR A 81 -12.88 -6.48 -2.47
CA TYR A 81 -12.41 -7.73 -1.86
C TYR A 81 -11.47 -8.55 -2.77
N LYS A 82 -11.65 -8.45 -4.09
CA LYS A 82 -10.80 -9.12 -5.09
C LYS A 82 -9.33 -8.72 -4.98
N LEU A 83 -9.04 -7.51 -4.48
CA LEU A 83 -7.69 -6.98 -4.32
C LEU A 83 -7.04 -7.40 -2.99
N HIS A 84 -7.79 -7.90 -2.01
CA HIS A 84 -7.27 -8.17 -0.66
C HIS A 84 -6.12 -9.16 -0.66
N LYS A 85 -6.21 -10.19 -1.50
CA LYS A 85 -5.14 -11.20 -1.62
C LYS A 85 -3.87 -10.60 -2.25
N ALA A 86 -4.02 -9.73 -3.24
CA ALA A 86 -2.88 -9.11 -3.92
C ALA A 86 -2.21 -8.04 -3.04
N HIS A 87 -2.99 -7.32 -2.25
CA HIS A 87 -2.53 -6.21 -1.43
C HIS A 87 -2.34 -6.58 0.05
N SER A 88 -2.35 -7.87 0.39
CA SER A 88 -2.26 -8.32 1.79
C SER A 88 -0.96 -7.88 2.47
N SER A 89 0.13 -7.79 1.71
CA SER A 89 1.44 -7.37 2.21
C SER A 89 1.61 -5.85 2.21
N TYR A 90 0.81 -5.12 1.43
CA TYR A 90 0.90 -3.67 1.33
C TYR A 90 -0.47 -3.04 1.00
N PRO A 91 -1.37 -2.91 2.01
CA PRO A 91 -2.66 -2.27 1.80
C PRO A 91 -2.49 -0.81 1.40
N LEU A 92 -3.00 -0.47 0.21
CA LEU A 92 -2.99 0.89 -0.34
C LEU A 92 -3.97 1.82 0.38
N ALA A 93 -3.79 3.13 0.18
CA ALA A 93 -4.62 4.19 0.75
C ALA A 93 -4.79 4.05 2.28
N PRO A 94 -3.69 4.19 3.05
CA PRO A 94 -3.78 4.14 4.50
C PRO A 94 -4.59 5.33 5.02
N GLU A 95 -5.35 5.11 6.09
CA GLU A 95 -6.26 6.11 6.66
C GLU A 95 -5.78 6.57 8.04
N ASN A 96 -6.04 7.84 8.37
CA ASN A 96 -5.69 8.39 9.67
C ASN A 96 -6.77 8.07 10.72
N ILE A 97 -6.70 6.86 11.30
CA ILE A 97 -7.72 6.29 12.18
C ILE A 97 -7.18 6.02 13.60
N GLU A 98 -8.08 5.97 14.56
CA GLU A 98 -7.78 5.49 15.92
C GLU A 98 -8.13 4.00 15.99
N ILE A 99 -7.19 3.19 16.48
CA ILE A 99 -7.40 1.75 16.67
C ILE A 99 -8.08 1.50 18.01
N SER A 100 -9.23 0.83 17.97
CA SER A 100 -9.97 0.42 19.16
C SER A 100 -9.25 -0.74 19.88
N LYS A 101 -9.59 -0.99 21.16
CA LYS A 101 -8.94 -2.09 21.91
C LYS A 101 -9.32 -3.45 21.34
N GLU A 102 -10.50 -3.54 20.75
CA GLU A 102 -11.09 -4.73 20.16
C GLU A 102 -10.39 -5.14 18.86
N GLU A 103 -9.81 -4.17 18.14
CA GLU A 103 -9.02 -4.38 16.92
C GLU A 103 -7.57 -4.76 17.21
N MET A 104 -7.09 -4.54 18.44
CA MET A 104 -5.75 -4.93 18.84
C MET A 104 -5.63 -6.44 19.01
N SER A 105 -4.45 -6.96 18.70
CA SER A 105 -4.07 -8.33 19.01
C SER A 105 -4.10 -8.58 20.52
N LYS A 106 -4.29 -9.84 20.91
CA LYS A 106 -4.24 -10.25 22.32
C LYS A 106 -2.93 -9.85 23.00
N TYR A 107 -1.83 -9.92 22.27
CA TYR A 107 -0.50 -9.56 22.74
C TYR A 107 -0.39 -8.06 23.06
N GLU A 108 -0.89 -7.18 22.20
CA GLU A 108 -0.90 -5.74 22.45
C GLU A 108 -1.77 -5.40 23.67
N GLN A 109 -2.91 -6.08 23.81
CA GLN A 109 -3.77 -5.91 24.98
C GLN A 109 -3.08 -6.34 26.29
N GLU A 110 -2.24 -7.38 26.27
CA GLU A 110 -1.44 -7.81 27.42
C GLU A 110 -0.35 -6.78 27.77
N ILE A 111 0.39 -6.28 26.78
CA ILE A 111 1.39 -5.22 26.98
C ILE A 111 0.77 -3.99 27.64
N ILE A 112 -0.41 -3.56 27.16
CA ILE A 112 -1.11 -2.40 27.72
C ILE A 112 -1.49 -2.62 29.20
N LYS A 113 -1.85 -3.85 29.59
CA LYS A 113 -2.16 -4.19 30.99
C LYS A 113 -0.91 -4.07 31.86
N ASP A 114 0.23 -4.58 31.38
CA ASP A 114 1.49 -4.55 32.11
C ASP A 114 2.02 -3.12 32.27
N LEU A 115 1.97 -2.33 31.20
CA LEU A 115 2.40 -0.93 31.20
C LEU A 115 1.44 -0.01 31.96
N LYS A 116 0.20 -0.44 32.19
CA LYS A 116 -0.90 0.35 32.81
C LYS A 116 -1.13 1.71 32.15
N TYR A 117 -0.72 1.84 30.90
CA TYR A 117 -0.74 3.08 30.15
C TYR A 117 -1.15 2.81 28.71
N TYR A 118 -2.16 3.56 28.26
CA TYR A 118 -2.61 3.54 26.88
C TYR A 118 -3.18 4.89 26.52
N THR A 119 -2.65 5.48 25.45
CA THR A 119 -3.14 6.73 24.91
C THR A 119 -3.72 6.48 23.53
N LYS A 120 -5.01 6.78 23.42
CA LYS A 120 -5.71 6.81 22.14
C LYS A 120 -5.11 7.89 21.26
N THR A 121 -4.73 7.53 20.05
CA THR A 121 -4.13 8.43 19.08
C THR A 121 -4.47 7.97 17.68
N LYS A 122 -4.71 8.92 16.78
CA LYS A 122 -4.88 8.60 15.37
C LYS A 122 -3.52 8.31 14.75
N LYS A 123 -3.44 7.25 13.96
CA LYS A 123 -2.26 6.83 13.22
C LYS A 123 -2.64 6.61 11.77
N LEU A 124 -1.66 6.74 10.88
CA LEU A 124 -1.81 6.35 9.49
C LEU A 124 -1.74 4.82 9.41
N VAL A 125 -2.89 4.17 9.23
CA VAL A 125 -3.01 2.71 9.31
C VAL A 125 -3.30 2.14 7.92
N PRO A 126 -2.42 1.26 7.38
CA PRO A 126 -2.74 0.47 6.21
C PRO A 126 -3.79 -0.58 6.59
N ASN A 127 -4.94 -0.53 5.92
CA ASN A 127 -6.04 -1.47 6.16
C ASN A 127 -6.73 -1.81 4.84
N LEU A 128 -7.38 -2.97 4.79
CA LEU A 128 -8.12 -3.49 3.64
C LEU A 128 -9.62 -3.16 3.70
N ASN A 129 -10.03 -2.22 4.55
CA ASN A 129 -11.43 -1.80 4.58
C ASN A 129 -11.73 -0.92 3.36
N ASN A 130 -13.01 -0.81 3.02
CA ASN A 130 -13.44 0.10 1.96
C ASN A 130 -13.07 1.54 2.34
N LYS A 131 -12.55 2.32 1.39
CA LYS A 131 -12.24 3.74 1.63
C LYS A 131 -13.52 4.53 1.34
N LYS A 132 -13.95 5.34 2.30
CA LYS A 132 -15.13 6.20 2.18
C LYS A 132 -14.80 7.60 2.65
#